data_AF-A0A517TG76-F1
#
_entry.id   AF-A0A517TG76-F1
#
_cell.length_a   1.000
_cell.length_b   1.000
_cell.length_c   1.000
_cell.angle_alpha   90.00
_cell.angle_beta   90.00
_cell.angle_gamma   90.00
#
_symmetry.space_group_name_H-M   'P 1'
#
loop_
_entity.id
_entity.type
_entity.pdbx_description
1 polymer ?
#
loop_
_entity_poly.entity_id
_entity_poly.type
_entity_poly.pdbx_seq_one_letter_code
_entity_poly.pdbx_strand_id
1 'polypeptide(L)'
;MTFTTPRPTLLAAIFVVITASSARAISYNDGGIYDVATGTFDEVLISNGTTVEFSGASAAGDAYVSDTSSFTISDGMLGDLSVYVDDSAFFEFTGTADAPNDLAVYSHYISGTNSSINFSGGSVYDDLDIYSGPTLNYSGTTSYETEVYPGYYLDSSAPVTANFSGGSHEGFYIYTGGDDATGDITANFSGGTYTYAELYPGYYDDPNPMINISGGDWGELYIYNGGDDELTHAVVNVSGGTFDYTELYPGYYDDDTTTNITGGVFGEFYVYTGDDDEGVPEIAMNVSGGTFNGAVGFDLGYYGDGADVEISGGTFNDDVLIDAAYESIVTILGGEFNGALTINASAQSEVHIWGGQLGTDYSLVDEANATFYGYEFFLDGQPVPFGTIDLTSLGGEATLSGTLLDGSVFLDANLLQGGTGRFTLAIPEPQAVTLLLFAAVCRLGRPRF
;
A
#
# COMPACT_ATOMS: atom_id res chain seq x y z
N MET A 1 -25.76 29.59 22.53
CA MET A 1 -26.65 29.46 23.71
C MET A 1 -25.92 28.55 24.71
N THR A 2 -25.85 28.90 25.99
CA THR A 2 -25.11 28.09 26.99
C THR A 2 -26.11 27.40 27.91
N PHE A 3 -26.10 26.06 27.92
CA PHE A 3 -26.92 25.28 28.84
C PHE A 3 -26.07 24.92 30.06
N THR A 4 -26.44 25.46 31.23
CA THR A 4 -25.84 25.05 32.51
C THR A 4 -26.96 24.45 33.36
N THR A 5 -26.91 23.15 33.65
CA THR A 5 -27.86 22.52 34.58
C THR A 5 -27.16 21.99 35.84
N PRO A 6 -27.88 21.92 36.99
CA PRO A 6 -27.28 21.60 38.28
C PRO A 6 -27.12 20.08 38.50
N ARG A 7 -26.05 19.73 39.22
CA ARG A 7 -25.62 18.37 39.65
C ARG A 7 -26.72 17.53 40.36
N PRO A 8 -26.55 16.19 40.44
CA PRO A 8 -27.46 15.22 39.85
C PRO A 8 -28.35 14.51 40.88
N THR A 9 -29.55 14.10 40.48
CA THR A 9 -30.24 12.84 40.87
C THR A 9 -31.63 12.77 40.22
N LEU A 10 -31.67 12.66 38.89
CA LEU A 10 -32.75 11.95 38.21
C LEU A 10 -32.31 11.75 36.76
N LEU A 11 -32.41 10.52 36.28
CA LEU A 11 -32.27 10.16 34.87
C LEU A 11 -33.49 10.72 34.12
N ALA A 12 -33.53 12.04 33.94
CA ALA A 12 -34.47 12.68 33.03
C ALA A 12 -33.70 12.90 31.73
N ALA A 13 -34.00 12.12 30.70
CA ALA A 13 -33.64 12.49 29.34
C ALA A 13 -34.33 13.85 29.07
N ILE A 14 -33.58 14.93 29.19
CA ILE A 14 -34.08 16.25 28.84
C ILE A 14 -34.04 16.32 27.31
N PHE A 15 -35.17 16.03 26.67
CA PHE A 15 -35.38 16.36 25.27
C PHE A 15 -35.48 17.88 25.15
N VAL A 16 -34.35 18.56 24.95
CA VAL A 16 -34.34 19.98 24.59
C VAL A 16 -34.61 20.08 23.10
N VAL A 17 -35.87 20.28 22.71
CA VAL A 17 -36.22 20.60 21.32
C VAL A 17 -35.93 22.08 21.08
N ILE A 18 -34.73 22.39 20.56
CA ILE A 18 -34.34 23.74 20.17
C ILE A 18 -34.92 24.04 18.79
N THR A 19 -35.99 24.83 18.71
CA THR A 19 -36.57 25.30 17.44
C THR A 19 -35.99 26.65 16.99
N ALA A 20 -34.67 26.83 17.16
CA ALA A 20 -34.00 28.03 16.68
C ALA A 20 -33.68 27.86 15.18
N SER A 21 -34.23 28.74 14.34
CA SER A 21 -34.08 28.67 12.88
C SER A 21 -32.65 28.95 12.36
N SER A 22 -31.74 29.37 13.23
CA SER A 22 -30.30 29.55 12.98
C SER A 22 -29.63 30.00 14.28
N ALA A 23 -28.74 29.20 14.87
CA ALA A 23 -27.90 29.64 15.98
C ALA A 23 -26.45 29.68 15.51
N ARG A 24 -25.80 30.85 15.65
CA ARG A 24 -24.38 31.00 15.28
C ARG A 24 -23.47 30.02 16.01
N ALA A 25 -23.68 29.83 17.31
CA ALA A 25 -22.85 28.93 18.11
C ALA A 25 -23.66 28.24 19.21
N ILE A 26 -23.41 26.95 19.39
CA ILE A 26 -23.92 26.14 20.49
C ILE A 26 -22.76 25.47 21.23
N SER A 27 -22.89 25.36 22.56
CA SER A 27 -21.86 24.73 23.40
C SER A 27 -22.50 23.77 24.39
N TYR A 28 -21.96 22.56 24.44
CA TYR A 28 -22.33 21.45 25.29
C TYR A 28 -21.10 21.06 26.13
N ASN A 29 -21.09 21.39 27.43
CA ASN A 29 -19.87 21.30 28.26
C ASN A 29 -20.13 20.81 29.69
N ASP A 30 -21.19 20.04 29.89
CA ASP A 30 -21.66 19.62 31.21
C ASP A 30 -21.61 18.11 31.48
N GLY A 31 -21.05 17.33 30.56
CA GLY A 31 -20.96 15.87 30.64
C GLY A 31 -22.31 15.17 30.39
N GLY A 32 -23.27 15.87 29.78
CA GLY A 32 -24.58 15.35 29.44
C GLY A 32 -24.59 14.45 28.18
N ILE A 33 -25.77 13.93 27.86
CA ILE A 33 -26.05 13.23 26.59
C ILE A 33 -27.16 14.02 25.87
N TYR A 34 -26.91 14.39 24.62
CA TYR A 34 -27.78 15.24 23.81
C TYR A 34 -28.13 14.58 22.48
N ASP A 35 -29.39 14.69 22.08
CA ASP A 35 -29.88 14.29 20.76
C ASP A 35 -30.46 15.52 20.06
N VAL A 36 -29.85 15.91 18.94
CA VAL A 36 -30.12 17.13 18.18
C VAL A 36 -30.77 16.74 16.85
N ALA A 37 -32.09 16.58 16.88
CA ALA A 37 -32.86 16.16 15.71
C ALA A 37 -33.13 17.27 14.68
N THR A 38 -33.02 18.55 15.07
CA THR A 38 -33.31 19.69 14.17
C THR A 38 -32.44 20.90 14.48
N GLY A 39 -32.01 21.63 13.45
CA GLY A 39 -31.30 22.90 13.59
C GLY A 39 -30.26 23.13 12.49
N THR A 40 -29.80 24.37 12.38
CA THR A 40 -28.61 24.73 11.60
C THR A 40 -27.68 25.53 12.51
N PHE A 41 -26.44 25.07 12.63
CA PHE A 41 -25.43 25.65 13.50
C PHE A 41 -24.18 26.01 12.70
N ASP A 42 -23.64 27.21 12.92
CA ASP A 42 -22.37 27.62 12.31
C ASP A 42 -21.18 27.11 13.15
N GLU A 43 -21.36 26.91 14.46
CA GLU A 43 -20.30 26.45 15.37
C GLU A 43 -20.87 25.56 16.49
N VAL A 44 -20.23 24.41 16.74
CA VAL A 44 -20.61 23.44 17.79
C VAL A 44 -19.41 23.16 18.68
N LEU A 45 -19.50 23.46 19.98
CA LEU A 45 -18.44 23.13 20.94
C LEU A 45 -18.92 22.03 21.90
N ILE A 46 -18.17 20.95 22.02
CA ILE A 46 -18.48 19.78 22.84
C ILE A 46 -17.26 19.48 23.73
N SER A 47 -17.44 19.50 25.06
CA SER A 47 -16.33 19.27 25.99
C SER A 47 -16.78 18.63 27.32
N ASN A 48 -15.83 18.34 28.21
CA ASN A 48 -16.04 17.75 29.54
C ASN A 48 -16.80 16.40 29.54
N GLY A 49 -16.45 15.48 28.64
CA GLY A 49 -17.05 14.14 28.57
C GLY A 49 -18.51 14.15 28.13
N THR A 50 -18.89 15.13 27.31
CA THR A 50 -20.27 15.29 26.81
C THR A 50 -20.47 14.44 25.56
N THR A 51 -21.64 13.81 25.41
CA THR A 51 -22.04 13.08 24.20
C THR A 51 -23.11 13.85 23.45
N VAL A 52 -22.92 14.08 22.15
CA VAL A 52 -23.93 14.73 21.30
C VAL A 52 -24.15 13.91 20.03
N GLU A 53 -25.40 13.56 19.75
CA GLU A 53 -25.84 12.90 18.52
C GLU A 53 -26.66 13.87 17.66
N PHE A 54 -26.35 13.99 16.37
CA PHE A 54 -27.11 14.74 15.38
C PHE A 54 -27.84 13.75 14.47
N SER A 55 -29.16 13.66 14.62
CA SER A 55 -30.03 12.66 13.98
C SER A 55 -30.94 13.26 12.89
N GLY A 56 -30.53 14.39 12.29
CA GLY A 56 -31.32 15.15 11.31
C GLY A 56 -31.10 16.66 11.33
N ALA A 57 -30.24 17.16 12.22
CA ALA A 57 -29.79 18.54 12.19
C ALA A 57 -28.64 18.74 11.19
N SER A 58 -28.52 19.97 10.68
CA SER A 58 -27.42 20.39 9.80
C SER A 58 -26.36 21.17 10.58
N ALA A 59 -25.09 20.93 10.31
CA ALA A 59 -23.97 21.76 10.74
C ALA A 59 -23.28 22.30 9.48
N ALA A 60 -22.98 23.60 9.45
CA ALA A 60 -22.42 24.28 8.28
C ALA A 60 -21.21 25.17 8.63
N GLY A 61 -20.46 24.77 9.66
CA GLY A 61 -19.20 25.39 10.07
C GLY A 61 -18.49 24.50 11.08
N ASP A 62 -17.67 25.05 11.99
CA ASP A 62 -16.75 24.26 12.80
C ASP A 62 -17.43 23.48 13.95
N ALA A 63 -16.94 22.26 14.20
CA ALA A 63 -17.21 21.50 15.41
C ALA A 63 -15.91 21.27 16.20
N TYR A 64 -15.89 21.66 17.48
CA TYR A 64 -14.77 21.42 18.39
C TYR A 64 -15.18 20.40 19.44
N VAL A 65 -14.47 19.28 19.55
CA VAL A 65 -14.76 18.15 20.44
C VAL A 65 -13.52 17.86 21.31
N SER A 66 -13.63 18.01 22.63
CA SER A 66 -12.50 17.82 23.57
C SER A 66 -12.86 16.99 24.80
N ASP A 67 -11.85 16.62 25.60
CA ASP A 67 -11.98 16.06 26.96
C ASP A 67 -12.86 14.80 27.05
N THR A 68 -12.50 13.68 26.40
CA THR A 68 -13.25 12.41 26.41
C THR A 68 -14.70 12.50 25.89
N SER A 69 -15.07 13.61 25.25
CA SER A 69 -16.41 13.82 24.71
C SER A 69 -16.63 12.97 23.46
N SER A 70 -17.90 12.74 23.11
CA SER A 70 -18.25 12.07 21.86
C SER A 70 -19.19 12.90 21.01
N PHE A 71 -18.92 12.90 19.70
CA PHE A 71 -19.77 13.57 18.72
C PHE A 71 -20.15 12.58 17.64
N THR A 72 -21.46 12.37 17.49
CA THR A 72 -22.04 11.45 16.52
C THR A 72 -22.93 12.20 15.54
N ILE A 73 -22.75 11.97 14.23
CA ILE A 73 -23.66 12.45 13.20
C ILE A 73 -24.24 11.21 12.50
N SER A 74 -25.53 10.98 12.67
CA SER A 74 -26.23 9.81 12.12
C SER A 74 -27.14 10.14 10.93
N ASP A 75 -27.63 11.37 10.84
CA ASP A 75 -28.41 11.88 9.70
C ASP A 75 -28.36 13.41 9.63
N GLY A 76 -28.58 14.00 8.45
CA GLY A 76 -28.56 15.45 8.22
C GLY A 76 -27.89 15.87 6.91
N MET A 77 -27.78 17.18 6.68
CA MET A 77 -26.89 17.75 5.65
C MET A 77 -25.72 18.42 6.36
N LEU A 78 -24.51 18.06 5.95
CA LEU A 78 -23.32 18.81 6.32
C LEU A 78 -23.03 19.84 5.23
N GLY A 79 -22.83 21.09 5.62
CA GLY A 79 -22.08 22.04 4.79
C GLY A 79 -20.58 21.82 5.03
N ASP A 80 -19.78 22.86 4.81
CA ASP A 80 -18.36 22.84 5.15
C ASP A 80 -18.21 22.65 6.66
N LEU A 81 -17.69 21.49 7.07
CA LEU A 81 -17.52 21.13 8.48
C LEU A 81 -16.03 20.86 8.73
N SER A 82 -15.46 21.57 9.69
CA SER A 82 -14.15 21.24 10.27
C SER A 82 -14.36 20.68 11.67
N VAL A 83 -14.01 19.41 11.90
CA VAL A 83 -14.11 18.79 13.23
C VAL A 83 -12.74 18.74 13.89
N TYR A 84 -12.57 19.39 15.04
CA TYR A 84 -11.34 19.34 15.84
C TYR A 84 -11.55 18.39 17.03
N VAL A 85 -10.82 17.28 17.09
CA VAL A 85 -10.93 16.23 18.11
C VAL A 85 -9.66 16.23 18.98
N ASP A 86 -9.79 16.53 20.26
CA ASP A 86 -8.68 16.63 21.23
C ASP A 86 -8.90 15.75 22.47
N ASP A 87 -7.81 15.38 23.18
CA ASP A 87 -7.80 14.75 24.50
C ASP A 87 -8.79 13.56 24.69
N SER A 88 -8.45 12.38 24.15
CA SER A 88 -9.26 11.15 24.28
C SER A 88 -10.70 11.24 23.74
N ALA A 89 -11.04 12.27 22.96
CA ALA A 89 -12.36 12.41 22.37
C ALA A 89 -12.61 11.38 21.25
N PHE A 90 -13.89 11.07 21.05
CA PHE A 90 -14.39 10.10 20.09
C PHE A 90 -15.27 10.80 19.06
N PHE A 91 -14.96 10.63 17.78
CA PHE A 91 -15.82 11.12 16.69
C PHE A 91 -16.31 9.93 15.88
N GLU A 92 -17.62 9.86 15.68
CA GLU A 92 -18.25 8.80 14.90
C GLU A 92 -19.26 9.39 13.93
N PHE A 93 -19.10 9.06 12.67
CA PHE A 93 -20.05 9.37 11.64
C PHE A 93 -20.75 8.08 11.22
N THR A 94 -22.06 8.01 11.42
CA THR A 94 -22.90 6.82 11.23
C THR A 94 -24.14 7.14 10.38
N GLY A 95 -23.96 7.59 9.14
CA GLY A 95 -25.08 8.11 8.34
C GLY A 95 -24.99 7.92 6.83
N THR A 96 -26.10 8.23 6.16
CA THR A 96 -26.23 8.42 4.70
C THR A 96 -26.45 9.88 4.35
N ALA A 97 -25.89 10.79 5.15
CA ALA A 97 -26.07 12.21 4.93
C ALA A 97 -25.46 12.55 3.56
N ASP A 98 -26.27 13.14 2.69
CA ASP A 98 -25.75 13.86 1.53
C ASP A 98 -24.94 15.02 2.10
N ALA A 99 -23.62 14.93 1.99
CA ALA A 99 -22.69 16.01 2.29
C ALA A 99 -22.30 16.64 0.94
N PRO A 100 -23.07 17.63 0.43
CA PRO A 100 -22.82 18.22 -0.88
C PRO A 100 -21.53 19.08 -0.96
N ASN A 101 -20.72 19.11 0.11
CA ASN A 101 -19.57 19.98 0.29
C ASN A 101 -18.45 19.23 1.05
N ASP A 102 -17.25 19.83 1.05
CA ASP A 102 -16.01 19.37 1.67
C ASP A 102 -16.14 19.13 3.19
N LEU A 103 -15.59 18.01 3.68
CA LEU A 103 -15.48 17.68 5.11
C LEU A 103 -14.00 17.57 5.49
N ALA A 104 -13.57 18.35 6.47
CA ALA A 104 -12.24 18.21 7.06
C ALA A 104 -12.35 17.75 8.52
N VAL A 105 -11.63 16.69 8.89
CA VAL A 105 -11.57 16.17 10.26
C VAL A 105 -10.14 16.21 10.75
N TYR A 106 -9.90 17.03 11.76
CA TYR A 106 -8.63 17.19 12.45
C TYR A 106 -8.70 16.52 13.82
N SER A 107 -7.94 15.46 14.04
CA SER A 107 -7.69 14.93 15.39
C SER A 107 -6.27 15.28 15.80
N HIS A 108 -6.18 16.05 16.88
CA HIS A 108 -4.92 16.32 17.54
C HIS A 108 -4.76 15.30 18.68
N TYR A 109 -3.59 14.66 18.74
CA TYR A 109 -3.28 13.72 19.81
C TYR A 109 -2.32 14.36 20.80
N ILE A 110 -2.78 14.52 22.04
CA ILE A 110 -1.94 14.88 23.17
C ILE A 110 -1.70 13.60 24.00
N SER A 111 -0.42 13.26 24.18
CA SER A 111 0.13 12.01 24.72
C SER A 111 -0.79 11.19 25.66
N GLY A 112 -0.93 9.89 25.38
CA GLY A 112 -1.51 8.90 26.30
C GLY A 112 -3.02 8.69 26.20
N THR A 113 -3.69 9.23 25.17
CA THR A 113 -5.15 9.18 25.00
C THR A 113 -5.57 8.66 23.63
N ASN A 114 -6.33 7.56 23.55
CA ASN A 114 -6.81 7.06 22.24
C ASN A 114 -7.94 7.97 21.73
N SER A 115 -7.67 8.81 20.73
CA SER A 115 -8.71 9.34 19.86
C SER A 115 -9.01 8.32 18.76
N SER A 116 -10.28 8.22 18.37
CA SER A 116 -10.67 7.43 17.20
C SER A 116 -11.71 8.17 16.38
N ILE A 117 -11.48 8.18 15.07
CA ILE A 117 -12.42 8.65 14.06
C ILE A 117 -13.01 7.42 13.40
N ASN A 118 -14.33 7.27 13.43
CA ASN A 118 -15.02 6.17 12.76
C ASN A 118 -15.99 6.72 11.72
N PHE A 119 -15.78 6.34 10.45
CA PHE A 119 -16.75 6.59 9.39
C PHE A 119 -17.43 5.28 9.01
N SER A 120 -18.74 5.21 9.22
CA SER A 120 -19.56 4.06 8.82
C SER A 120 -20.85 4.53 8.14
N GLY A 121 -21.18 3.91 7.00
CA GLY A 121 -22.35 4.27 6.20
C GLY A 121 -22.01 4.75 4.80
N GLY A 122 -22.99 4.70 3.89
CA GLY A 122 -22.84 5.02 2.47
C GLY A 122 -23.05 6.50 2.14
N SER A 123 -22.59 7.41 3.01
CA SER A 123 -22.58 8.83 2.66
C SER A 123 -21.62 9.06 1.50
N VAL A 124 -21.95 10.01 0.63
CA VAL A 124 -21.12 10.43 -0.50
C VAL A 124 -20.63 11.83 -0.14
N TYR A 125 -19.32 11.98 0.02
CA TYR A 125 -18.65 13.27 0.17
C TYR A 125 -18.03 13.66 -1.17
N ASP A 126 -18.05 14.96 -1.49
CA ASP A 126 -17.22 15.49 -2.58
C ASP A 126 -15.76 15.35 -2.16
N ASP A 127 -15.28 16.19 -1.23
CA ASP A 127 -13.91 16.13 -0.70
C ASP A 127 -13.88 15.76 0.79
N LEU A 128 -12.95 14.89 1.18
CA LEU A 128 -12.76 14.45 2.56
C LEU A 128 -11.30 14.46 2.97
N ASP A 129 -10.93 15.39 3.86
CA ASP A 129 -9.60 15.49 4.45
C ASP A 129 -9.62 14.93 5.88
N ILE A 130 -8.81 13.92 6.17
CA ILE A 130 -8.71 13.32 7.50
C ILE A 130 -7.29 13.42 8.01
N TYR A 131 -7.08 14.25 9.01
CA TYR A 131 -5.85 14.30 9.80
C TYR A 131 -6.09 13.54 11.10
N SER A 132 -5.72 12.26 11.14
CA SER A 132 -6.07 11.39 12.27
C SER A 132 -4.98 11.29 13.32
N GLY A 133 -5.38 11.13 14.59
CA GLY A 133 -4.52 10.62 15.65
C GLY A 133 -4.19 9.12 15.48
N PRO A 134 -3.93 8.37 16.57
CA PRO A 134 -3.32 7.04 16.51
C PRO A 134 -4.22 5.94 15.92
N THR A 135 -5.53 6.16 15.79
CA THR A 135 -6.42 5.17 15.18
C THR A 135 -7.50 5.81 14.33
N LEU A 136 -7.59 5.39 13.06
CA LEU A 136 -8.66 5.73 12.12
C LEU A 136 -9.33 4.44 11.65
N ASN A 137 -10.66 4.37 11.69
CA ASN A 137 -11.39 3.32 10.99
C ASN A 137 -12.36 3.96 9.99
N TYR A 138 -12.20 3.62 8.72
CA TYR A 138 -12.94 4.20 7.63
C TYR A 138 -13.63 3.12 6.80
N SER A 139 -14.91 3.34 6.50
CA SER A 139 -15.73 2.49 5.62
C SER A 139 -16.76 3.30 4.83
N GLY A 140 -16.49 4.60 4.65
CA GLY A 140 -17.36 5.55 3.94
C GLY A 140 -17.25 5.46 2.42
N THR A 141 -18.00 6.29 1.70
CA THR A 141 -17.95 6.40 0.23
C THR A 141 -17.69 7.85 -0.16
N THR A 142 -16.94 8.10 -1.22
CA THR A 142 -16.68 9.45 -1.75
C THR A 142 -16.92 9.49 -3.25
N SER A 143 -17.40 10.64 -3.75
CA SER A 143 -17.64 10.89 -5.18
C SER A 143 -16.53 11.67 -5.85
N TYR A 144 -15.58 12.24 -5.10
CA TYR A 144 -14.46 12.96 -5.70
C TYR A 144 -13.16 12.53 -5.03
N GLU A 145 -12.61 13.29 -4.08
CA GLU A 145 -11.29 13.03 -3.51
C GLU A 145 -11.38 12.71 -2.00
N THR A 146 -10.46 11.87 -1.53
CA THR A 146 -10.30 11.58 -0.11
C THR A 146 -8.84 11.62 0.22
N GLU A 147 -8.41 12.61 0.99
CA GLU A 147 -7.04 12.74 1.46
C GLU A 147 -6.96 12.32 2.93
N VAL A 148 -6.09 11.36 3.22
CA VAL A 148 -5.87 10.90 4.58
C VAL A 148 -4.42 11.12 4.94
N TYR A 149 -4.22 11.79 6.07
CA TYR A 149 -2.93 12.10 6.67
C TYR A 149 -2.85 11.46 8.07
N PRO A 150 -2.63 10.13 8.17
CA PRO A 150 -2.52 9.48 9.47
C PRO A 150 -1.28 9.98 10.19
N GLY A 151 -1.47 10.53 11.39
CA GLY A 151 -0.38 10.90 12.27
C GLY A 151 0.21 12.30 12.08
N TYR A 152 -0.36 13.13 11.20
CA TYR A 152 0.16 14.47 10.89
C TYR A 152 0.35 15.40 12.11
N TYR A 153 -0.43 15.22 13.18
CA TYR A 153 -0.32 16.00 14.43
C TYR A 153 0.05 15.14 15.66
N LEU A 154 0.97 14.20 15.50
CA LEU A 154 1.49 13.39 16.61
C LEU A 154 2.81 13.93 17.15
N ASP A 155 2.77 14.59 18.31
CA ASP A 155 3.96 14.84 19.15
C ASP A 155 4.32 13.59 19.98
N SER A 156 4.26 12.41 19.35
CA SER A 156 4.45 11.15 20.07
C SER A 156 4.95 10.01 19.19
N SER A 157 5.78 9.15 19.78
CA SER A 157 6.24 7.89 19.19
C SER A 157 5.17 6.78 19.23
N ALA A 158 3.88 7.14 19.31
CA ALA A 158 2.81 6.15 19.37
C ALA A 158 2.53 5.60 17.97
N PRO A 159 2.36 4.28 17.81
CA PRO A 159 2.03 3.72 16.50
C PRO A 159 0.66 4.22 16.03
N VAL A 160 0.55 4.45 14.73
CA VAL A 160 -0.69 4.89 14.08
C VAL A 160 -1.26 3.74 13.30
N THR A 161 -2.58 3.55 13.35
CA THR A 161 -3.26 2.55 12.54
C THR A 161 -4.48 3.14 11.85
N ALA A 162 -4.47 3.16 10.51
CA ALA A 162 -5.62 3.50 9.69
C ALA A 162 -6.18 2.23 9.04
N ASN A 163 -7.46 1.92 9.29
CA ASN A 163 -8.13 0.74 8.76
C ASN A 163 -9.23 1.14 7.78
N PHE A 164 -9.14 0.67 6.54
CA PHE A 164 -10.10 0.85 5.45
C PHE A 164 -10.72 -0.51 5.11
N SER A 165 -12.06 -0.61 5.20
CA SER A 165 -12.75 -1.92 5.13
C SER A 165 -13.93 -1.99 4.17
N GLY A 166 -14.11 -0.96 3.35
CA GLY A 166 -15.22 -0.85 2.40
C GLY A 166 -15.32 0.56 1.86
N GLY A 167 -16.35 0.81 1.05
CA GLY A 167 -16.56 2.10 0.39
C GLY A 167 -16.49 2.03 -1.12
N SER A 168 -16.82 3.14 -1.76
CA SER A 168 -16.45 3.43 -3.14
C SER A 168 -15.76 4.79 -3.16
N HIS A 169 -14.64 4.89 -3.87
CA HIS A 169 -13.82 6.09 -3.94
C HIS A 169 -13.51 6.41 -5.39
N GLU A 170 -13.68 7.67 -5.80
CA GLU A 170 -13.25 8.11 -7.13
C GLU A 170 -11.74 8.39 -7.11
N GLY A 171 -11.26 9.22 -6.19
CA GLY A 171 -9.84 9.42 -5.87
C GLY A 171 -9.55 9.21 -4.39
N PHE A 172 -8.49 8.47 -4.07
CA PHE A 172 -8.09 8.18 -2.69
C PHE A 172 -6.58 8.37 -2.50
N TYR A 173 -6.21 9.31 -1.65
CA TYR A 173 -4.82 9.66 -1.38
C TYR A 173 -4.52 9.38 0.09
N ILE A 174 -3.44 8.65 0.36
CA ILE A 174 -2.95 8.48 1.73
C ILE A 174 -1.49 8.90 1.81
N TYR A 175 -1.22 9.82 2.71
CA TYR A 175 0.12 10.31 3.00
C TYR A 175 0.46 9.85 4.41
N THR A 176 1.28 8.81 4.53
CA THR A 176 1.73 8.38 5.85
C THR A 176 3.01 9.13 6.20
N GLY A 177 3.00 9.74 7.37
CA GLY A 177 4.09 10.54 7.91
C GLY A 177 3.56 11.88 8.40
N GLY A 178 4.27 12.48 9.35
CA GLY A 178 4.15 13.89 9.68
C GLY A 178 5.52 14.40 10.14
N ASP A 179 5.76 15.70 10.06
CA ASP A 179 7.05 16.35 10.36
C ASP A 179 7.69 15.92 11.70
N ASP A 180 6.90 15.39 12.66
CA ASP A 180 7.36 14.96 13.99
C ASP A 180 6.95 13.51 14.36
N ALA A 181 6.35 12.77 13.43
CA ALA A 181 5.82 11.43 13.71
C ALA A 181 6.94 10.37 13.73
N THR A 182 7.37 9.96 14.91
CA THR A 182 8.45 8.96 15.10
C THR A 182 7.96 7.53 15.34
N GLY A 183 6.64 7.30 15.28
CA GLY A 183 6.04 5.99 15.52
C GLY A 183 5.57 5.35 14.22
N ASP A 184 5.69 4.02 14.13
CA ASP A 184 5.29 3.25 12.95
C ASP A 184 3.84 3.56 12.52
N ILE A 185 3.63 3.96 11.27
CA ILE A 185 2.30 4.16 10.70
C ILE A 185 1.89 2.92 9.89
N THR A 186 0.73 2.34 10.21
CA THR A 186 0.16 1.20 9.48
C THR A 186 -1.17 1.57 8.82
N ALA A 187 -1.26 1.44 7.50
CA ALA A 187 -2.52 1.55 6.75
C ALA A 187 -2.98 0.16 6.27
N ASN A 188 -4.19 -0.25 6.66
CA ASN A 188 -4.75 -1.56 6.33
C ASN A 188 -5.99 -1.42 5.43
N PHE A 189 -5.93 -1.95 4.23
CA PHE A 189 -7.04 -2.02 3.26
C PHE A 189 -7.55 -3.45 3.18
N SER A 190 -8.83 -3.66 3.45
CA SER A 190 -9.44 -5.01 3.51
C SER A 190 -10.65 -5.20 2.59
N GLY A 191 -11.07 -4.16 1.88
CA GLY A 191 -12.19 -4.14 0.95
C GLY A 191 -12.46 -2.73 0.44
N GLY A 192 -13.48 -2.57 -0.40
CA GLY A 192 -13.85 -1.30 -1.03
C GLY A 192 -13.68 -1.31 -2.54
N THR A 193 -14.12 -0.24 -3.19
CA THR A 193 -13.88 0.03 -4.61
C THR A 193 -13.13 1.35 -4.72
N TYR A 194 -12.02 1.37 -5.45
CA TYR A 194 -11.17 2.53 -5.62
C TYR A 194 -10.97 2.74 -7.11
N THR A 195 -11.50 3.82 -7.69
CA THR A 195 -11.30 4.07 -9.13
C THR A 195 -9.85 4.51 -9.38
N TYR A 196 -9.35 5.39 -8.51
CA TYR A 196 -7.98 5.87 -8.49
C TYR A 196 -7.49 5.94 -7.05
N ALA A 197 -6.27 5.47 -6.79
CA ALA A 197 -5.63 5.62 -5.49
C ALA A 197 -4.13 5.89 -5.60
N GLU A 198 -3.64 6.83 -4.79
CA GLU A 198 -2.21 7.07 -4.59
C GLU A 198 -1.85 6.88 -3.13
N LEU A 199 -0.86 6.04 -2.87
CA LEU A 199 -0.37 5.77 -1.53
C LEU A 199 1.08 6.23 -1.41
N TYR A 200 1.35 7.11 -0.46
CA TYR A 200 2.65 7.69 -0.19
C TYR A 200 3.14 7.24 1.19
N PRO A 201 3.63 5.98 1.32
CA PRO A 201 4.23 5.56 2.57
C PRO A 201 5.57 6.26 2.79
N GLY A 202 5.69 6.93 3.94
CA GLY A 202 6.95 7.55 4.36
C GLY A 202 7.18 8.92 3.75
N TYR A 203 6.13 9.60 3.29
CA TYR A 203 6.25 10.94 2.71
C TYR A 203 6.93 11.94 3.66
N TYR A 204 6.84 11.71 4.97
CA TYR A 204 7.59 12.42 6.00
C TYR A 204 8.35 11.41 6.86
N ASP A 205 9.43 11.87 7.53
CA ASP A 205 10.34 11.27 8.55
C ASP A 205 9.82 10.11 9.47
N ASP A 206 9.05 9.15 8.94
CA ASP A 206 8.57 7.95 9.61
C ASP A 206 9.58 6.82 9.37
N PRO A 207 10.20 6.25 10.41
CA PRO A 207 11.21 5.23 10.20
C PRO A 207 10.67 3.95 9.55
N ASN A 208 9.39 3.58 9.70
CA ASN A 208 8.87 2.28 9.23
C ASN A 208 7.39 2.29 8.81
N PRO A 209 6.99 3.04 7.78
CA PRO A 209 5.62 3.05 7.30
C PRO A 209 5.26 1.68 6.68
N MET A 210 4.06 1.18 7.01
CA MET A 210 3.54 -0.10 6.54
C MET A 210 2.17 0.05 5.86
N ILE A 211 2.05 -0.44 4.63
CA ILE A 211 0.78 -0.55 3.91
C ILE A 211 0.43 -2.02 3.74
N ASN A 212 -0.77 -2.42 4.17
CA ASN A 212 -1.29 -3.77 4.01
C ASN A 212 -2.57 -3.75 3.17
N ILE A 213 -2.54 -4.34 1.98
CA ILE A 213 -3.70 -4.52 1.10
C ILE A 213 -4.08 -5.99 1.09
N SER A 214 -5.30 -6.30 1.53
CA SER A 214 -5.81 -7.67 1.66
C SER A 214 -7.08 -7.94 0.86
N GLY A 215 -7.65 -6.92 0.23
CA GLY A 215 -8.86 -7.00 -0.58
C GLY A 215 -9.20 -5.66 -1.25
N GLY A 216 -10.35 -5.62 -1.92
CA GLY A 216 -10.87 -4.46 -2.64
C GLY A 216 -10.81 -4.62 -4.16
N ASP A 217 -11.53 -3.75 -4.86
CA ASP A 217 -11.51 -3.61 -6.32
C ASP A 217 -10.88 -2.26 -6.66
N TRP A 218 -9.74 -2.27 -7.33
CA TRP A 218 -8.89 -1.11 -7.58
C TRP A 218 -8.81 -0.90 -9.11
N GLY A 219 -9.14 0.30 -9.58
CA GLY A 219 -8.92 0.71 -10.95
C GLY A 219 -7.44 0.97 -11.16
N GLU A 220 -7.00 2.19 -10.87
CA GLU A 220 -5.59 2.56 -10.89
C GLU A 220 -5.05 2.70 -9.46
N LEU A 221 -3.96 2.01 -9.16
CA LEU A 221 -3.25 2.09 -7.88
C LEU A 221 -1.79 2.49 -8.12
N TYR A 222 -1.39 3.63 -7.57
CA TYR A 222 -0.01 4.08 -7.56
C TYR A 222 0.51 4.05 -6.12
N ILE A 223 1.70 3.50 -5.92
CA ILE A 223 2.36 3.50 -4.62
C ILE A 223 3.73 4.16 -4.79
N TYR A 224 3.92 5.31 -4.15
CA TYR A 224 5.15 6.08 -4.17
C TYR A 224 5.85 5.90 -2.83
N ASN A 225 6.78 4.95 -2.74
CA ASN A 225 7.57 4.78 -1.54
C ASN A 225 8.79 5.70 -1.62
N GLY A 226 8.82 6.73 -0.79
CA GLY A 226 9.97 7.62 -0.66
C GLY A 226 9.57 8.89 0.08
N GLY A 227 10.31 9.20 1.14
CA GLY A 227 10.31 10.52 1.78
C GLY A 227 11.55 11.29 1.38
N ASP A 228 11.59 12.60 1.59
CA ASP A 228 12.79 13.40 1.29
C ASP A 228 14.02 13.06 2.18
N ASP A 229 13.94 12.05 3.07
CA ASP A 229 14.89 11.79 4.15
C ASP A 229 15.43 10.33 4.16
N GLU A 230 16.77 10.19 4.19
CA GLU A 230 17.61 8.98 3.99
C GLU A 230 17.41 7.78 4.98
N LEU A 231 16.32 7.67 5.74
CA LEU A 231 16.19 6.68 6.83
C LEU A 231 14.87 5.89 6.84
N THR A 232 14.04 6.00 5.83
CA THR A 232 12.69 5.43 5.86
C THR A 232 12.68 4.01 5.29
N HIS A 233 12.20 3.04 6.08
CA HIS A 233 12.04 1.65 5.61
C HIS A 233 10.57 1.34 5.33
N ALA A 234 10.10 1.62 4.11
CA ALA A 234 8.70 1.38 3.76
C ALA A 234 8.43 -0.10 3.44
N VAL A 235 7.34 -0.64 4.01
CA VAL A 235 6.88 -2.01 3.74
C VAL A 235 5.48 -2.02 3.15
N VAL A 236 5.35 -2.59 1.95
CA VAL A 236 4.06 -2.77 1.26
C VAL A 236 3.75 -4.26 1.17
N ASN A 237 2.60 -4.68 1.70
CA ASN A 237 2.13 -6.07 1.66
C ASN A 237 0.81 -6.16 0.90
N VAL A 238 0.81 -6.85 -0.24
CA VAL A 238 -0.41 -7.16 -1.01
C VAL A 238 -0.72 -8.64 -0.91
N SER A 239 -1.90 -8.98 -0.40
CA SER A 239 -2.34 -10.36 -0.14
C SER A 239 -3.68 -10.72 -0.80
N GLY A 240 -4.38 -9.74 -1.38
CA GLY A 240 -5.65 -9.93 -2.06
C GLY A 240 -6.14 -8.63 -2.71
N GLY A 241 -7.23 -8.74 -3.47
CA GLY A 241 -7.83 -7.64 -4.23
C GLY A 241 -7.90 -7.93 -5.73
N THR A 242 -8.61 -7.08 -6.46
CA THR A 242 -8.54 -6.99 -7.93
C THR A 242 -8.01 -5.61 -8.31
N PHE A 243 -7.10 -5.54 -9.28
CA PHE A 243 -6.42 -4.32 -9.68
C PHE A 243 -6.45 -4.24 -11.21
N ASP A 244 -7.00 -3.19 -11.82
CA ASP A 244 -6.97 -3.03 -13.28
C ASP A 244 -5.58 -2.57 -13.74
N TYR A 245 -4.98 -1.64 -13.00
CA TYR A 245 -3.66 -1.06 -13.22
C TYR A 245 -2.94 -0.85 -11.89
N THR A 246 -1.66 -1.19 -11.81
CA THR A 246 -0.84 -0.93 -10.62
C THR A 246 0.55 -0.46 -11.02
N GLU A 247 0.99 0.64 -10.42
CA GLU A 247 2.39 1.11 -10.49
C GLU A 247 2.98 1.23 -9.10
N LEU A 248 4.15 0.65 -8.92
CA LEU A 248 4.94 0.78 -7.71
C LEU A 248 6.20 1.55 -8.03
N TYR A 249 6.48 2.56 -7.23
CA TYR A 249 7.70 3.34 -7.25
C TYR A 249 8.47 3.12 -5.94
N PRO A 250 9.06 1.92 -5.74
CA PRO A 250 9.94 1.68 -4.60
C PRO A 250 11.18 2.58 -4.66
N GLY A 251 11.49 3.25 -3.55
CA GLY A 251 12.74 3.99 -3.37
C GLY A 251 12.85 5.17 -4.32
N TYR A 252 11.80 5.99 -4.41
CA TYR A 252 11.87 7.23 -5.21
C TYR A 252 12.84 8.27 -4.61
N TYR A 253 13.28 8.11 -3.35
CA TYR A 253 14.16 9.02 -2.61
C TYR A 253 15.15 8.31 -1.65
N ASP A 254 16.07 7.47 -2.16
CA ASP A 254 17.18 6.86 -1.38
C ASP A 254 16.80 6.01 -0.14
N ASP A 255 15.64 5.34 -0.20
CA ASP A 255 15.08 4.57 0.91
C ASP A 255 15.05 3.05 0.65
N ASP A 256 15.31 2.26 1.70
CA ASP A 256 15.16 0.80 1.69
C ASP A 256 13.67 0.45 1.67
N THR A 257 13.19 -0.15 0.58
CA THR A 257 11.76 -0.46 0.43
C THR A 257 11.54 -1.94 0.20
N THR A 258 10.57 -2.51 0.91
CA THR A 258 10.18 -3.92 0.75
C THR A 258 8.74 -4.02 0.26
N THR A 259 8.54 -4.61 -0.92
CA THR A 259 7.22 -4.95 -1.43
C THR A 259 7.01 -6.47 -1.44
N ASN A 260 5.95 -6.94 -0.78
CA ASN A 260 5.57 -8.36 -0.73
C ASN A 260 4.22 -8.58 -1.41
N ILE A 261 4.18 -9.38 -2.46
CA ILE A 261 2.94 -9.80 -3.15
C ILE A 261 2.72 -11.29 -2.89
N THR A 262 1.66 -11.60 -2.17
CA THR A 262 1.29 -12.98 -1.75
C THR A 262 -0.03 -13.44 -2.35
N GLY A 263 -0.81 -12.52 -2.96
CA GLY A 263 -2.11 -12.78 -3.58
C GLY A 263 -2.66 -11.56 -4.31
N GLY A 264 -3.85 -11.70 -4.90
CA GLY A 264 -4.50 -10.66 -5.71
C GLY A 264 -4.68 -11.05 -7.18
N VAL A 265 -5.44 -10.25 -7.92
CA VAL A 265 -5.62 -10.35 -9.37
C VAL A 265 -5.28 -9.00 -9.99
N PHE A 266 -4.23 -8.94 -10.80
CA PHE A 266 -3.73 -7.72 -11.42
C PHE A 266 -4.01 -7.75 -12.92
N GLY A 267 -4.43 -6.62 -13.50
CA GLY A 267 -4.45 -6.37 -14.93
C GLY A 267 -3.03 -6.05 -15.37
N GLU A 268 -2.72 -4.77 -15.52
CA GLU A 268 -1.34 -4.32 -15.75
C GLU A 268 -0.64 -4.05 -14.40
N PHE A 269 0.64 -4.38 -14.34
CA PHE A 269 1.43 -4.24 -13.12
C PHE A 269 2.86 -3.83 -13.45
N TYR A 270 3.28 -2.66 -12.99
CA TYR A 270 4.61 -2.13 -13.24
C TYR A 270 5.31 -1.74 -11.94
N VAL A 271 6.62 -1.94 -11.92
CA VAL A 271 7.50 -1.53 -10.83
C VAL A 271 8.64 -0.73 -11.43
N TYR A 272 8.86 0.47 -10.91
CA TYR A 272 9.92 1.38 -11.32
C TYR A 272 10.76 1.75 -10.12
N THR A 273 12.04 1.43 -10.14
CA THR A 273 12.96 1.85 -9.08
C THR A 273 13.45 3.28 -9.33
N GLY A 274 13.47 4.13 -8.28
CA GLY A 274 13.80 5.56 -8.34
C GLY A 274 15.27 5.92 -8.64
N ASP A 275 15.52 7.24 -8.78
CA ASP A 275 16.79 7.89 -9.16
C ASP A 275 17.41 8.64 -7.98
N ASP A 276 18.50 8.13 -7.42
CA ASP A 276 19.27 8.91 -6.47
C ASP A 276 20.77 8.67 -6.67
N ASP A 277 21.44 9.69 -7.20
CA ASP A 277 22.88 9.80 -7.49
C ASP A 277 23.81 9.55 -6.27
N GLU A 278 23.31 9.25 -5.07
CA GLU A 278 24.09 9.24 -3.82
C GLU A 278 24.00 7.96 -2.95
N GLY A 279 23.20 6.95 -3.32
CA GLY A 279 23.06 5.70 -2.57
C GLY A 279 22.64 4.51 -3.46
N VAL A 280 22.86 3.29 -2.99
CA VAL A 280 22.33 2.07 -3.63
C VAL A 280 21.14 1.65 -2.76
N PRO A 281 19.91 2.09 -3.04
CA PRO A 281 18.76 1.72 -2.22
C PRO A 281 18.56 0.20 -2.28
N GLU A 282 18.40 -0.48 -1.13
CA GLU A 282 18.09 -1.91 -1.11
C GLU A 282 16.59 -2.09 -1.37
N ILE A 283 16.21 -2.05 -2.64
CA ILE A 283 14.84 -2.34 -3.06
C ILE A 283 14.65 -3.85 -3.09
N ALA A 284 13.78 -4.35 -2.21
CA ALA A 284 13.45 -5.77 -2.12
C ALA A 284 12.02 -6.01 -2.58
N MET A 285 11.85 -6.79 -3.64
CA MET A 285 10.53 -7.20 -4.11
C MET A 285 10.35 -8.71 -4.03
N ASN A 286 9.29 -9.17 -3.35
CA ASN A 286 8.99 -10.58 -3.16
C ASN A 286 7.62 -10.93 -3.74
N VAL A 287 7.57 -11.67 -4.85
CA VAL A 287 6.32 -12.18 -5.44
C VAL A 287 6.20 -13.68 -5.16
N SER A 288 5.28 -14.05 -4.28
CA SER A 288 5.03 -15.45 -3.87
C SER A 288 3.66 -15.99 -4.27
N GLY A 289 2.78 -15.12 -4.77
CA GLY A 289 1.44 -15.49 -5.23
C GLY A 289 0.77 -14.39 -6.04
N GLY A 290 -0.51 -14.59 -6.38
CA GLY A 290 -1.30 -13.68 -7.22
C GLY A 290 -1.50 -14.18 -8.66
N THR A 291 -2.34 -13.49 -9.39
CA THR A 291 -2.60 -13.73 -10.83
C THR A 291 -2.48 -12.41 -11.59
N PHE A 292 -1.62 -12.35 -12.59
CA PHE A 292 -1.34 -11.18 -13.41
C PHE A 292 -1.88 -11.44 -14.82
N ASN A 293 -2.90 -10.70 -15.23
CA ASN A 293 -3.68 -10.94 -16.45
C ASN A 293 -3.35 -10.02 -17.63
N GLY A 294 -2.58 -8.97 -17.38
CA GLY A 294 -2.00 -8.07 -18.36
C GLY A 294 -0.49 -7.99 -18.21
N ALA A 295 0.11 -7.04 -18.92
CA ALA A 295 1.56 -6.89 -18.97
C ALA A 295 2.15 -6.63 -17.57
N VAL A 296 3.26 -7.30 -17.29
CA VAL A 296 4.03 -7.12 -16.06
C VAL A 296 5.39 -6.55 -16.41
N GLY A 297 5.75 -5.41 -15.82
CA GLY A 297 7.06 -4.79 -16.00
C GLY A 297 7.79 -4.61 -14.68
N PHE A 298 9.04 -5.07 -14.61
CA PHE A 298 9.97 -4.72 -13.55
C PHE A 298 11.07 -3.88 -14.18
N ASP A 299 10.92 -2.57 -14.19
CA ASP A 299 11.96 -1.63 -14.63
C ASP A 299 12.81 -1.27 -13.42
N LEU A 300 13.83 -2.08 -13.18
CA LEU A 300 14.76 -1.97 -12.06
C LEU A 300 15.95 -1.07 -12.42
N GLY A 301 15.72 -0.08 -13.28
CA GLY A 301 16.84 0.48 -14.01
C GLY A 301 16.66 1.79 -14.70
N TYR A 302 15.47 2.38 -14.63
CA TYR A 302 15.29 3.71 -15.19
C TYR A 302 16.31 4.69 -14.56
N TYR A 303 16.68 4.51 -13.29
CA TYR A 303 17.69 5.34 -12.63
C TYR A 303 18.50 4.78 -11.43
N GLY A 304 18.20 3.58 -10.91
CA GLY A 304 18.90 3.02 -9.74
C GLY A 304 19.78 1.79 -10.05
N ASP A 305 20.87 1.63 -9.30
CA ASP A 305 21.68 0.40 -9.27
C ASP A 305 21.21 -0.52 -8.12
N GLY A 306 21.34 -1.85 -8.26
CA GLY A 306 21.32 -2.77 -7.10
C GLY A 306 19.99 -3.32 -6.57
N ALA A 307 18.88 -3.32 -7.33
CA ALA A 307 17.61 -3.88 -6.86
C ALA A 307 17.63 -5.42 -6.69
N ASP A 308 16.94 -5.98 -5.69
CA ASP A 308 16.78 -7.43 -5.46
C ASP A 308 15.31 -7.83 -5.66
N VAL A 309 15.03 -8.59 -6.71
CA VAL A 309 13.69 -9.12 -7.04
C VAL A 309 13.66 -10.62 -6.88
N GLU A 310 12.82 -11.14 -6.00
CA GLU A 310 12.56 -12.56 -5.80
C GLU A 310 11.13 -12.94 -6.25
N ILE A 311 11.02 -13.84 -7.23
CA ILE A 311 9.75 -14.41 -7.69
C ILE A 311 9.71 -15.89 -7.31
N SER A 312 8.94 -16.24 -6.29
CA SER A 312 8.77 -17.62 -5.81
C SER A 312 7.43 -18.27 -6.19
N GLY A 313 6.48 -17.50 -6.71
CA GLY A 313 5.17 -17.99 -7.12
C GLY A 313 4.37 -17.00 -7.96
N GLY A 314 3.07 -17.28 -8.12
CA GLY A 314 2.16 -16.48 -8.96
C GLY A 314 1.92 -17.08 -10.34
N THR A 315 0.89 -16.57 -11.02
CA THR A 315 0.53 -16.94 -12.40
C THR A 315 0.52 -15.67 -13.25
N PHE A 316 1.37 -15.61 -14.27
CA PHE A 316 1.54 -14.50 -15.21
C PHE A 316 0.97 -14.90 -16.57
N ASN A 317 -0.23 -14.41 -16.89
CA ASN A 317 -0.99 -14.81 -18.08
C ASN A 317 -0.64 -14.01 -19.34
N ASP A 318 0.09 -12.91 -19.20
CA ASP A 318 0.59 -12.08 -20.29
C ASP A 318 2.12 -11.97 -20.23
N ASP A 319 2.69 -11.13 -21.08
CA ASP A 319 4.13 -10.89 -21.17
C ASP A 319 4.67 -10.26 -19.88
N VAL A 320 5.81 -10.78 -19.44
CA VAL A 320 6.61 -10.26 -18.32
C VAL A 320 7.91 -9.69 -18.89
N LEU A 321 8.17 -8.42 -18.59
CA LEU A 321 9.43 -7.74 -18.87
C LEU A 321 10.16 -7.50 -17.54
N ILE A 322 11.40 -7.96 -17.44
CA ILE A 322 12.30 -7.61 -16.36
C ILE A 322 13.46 -6.83 -16.98
N ASP A 323 13.59 -5.56 -16.65
CA ASP A 323 14.71 -4.70 -17.01
C ASP A 323 15.58 -4.45 -15.78
N ALA A 324 16.60 -5.28 -15.61
CA ALA A 324 17.53 -5.22 -14.50
C ALA A 324 18.70 -4.29 -14.83
N ALA A 325 18.77 -3.11 -14.20
CA ALA A 325 19.97 -2.26 -14.31
C ALA A 325 21.14 -2.79 -13.50
N TYR A 326 22.22 -2.02 -13.51
CA TYR A 326 23.53 -2.37 -13.03
C TYR A 326 23.48 -2.89 -11.58
N GLU A 327 24.23 -3.97 -11.32
CA GLU A 327 24.28 -4.67 -10.01
C GLU A 327 22.94 -5.20 -9.45
N SER A 328 21.84 -5.17 -10.21
CA SER A 328 20.56 -5.76 -9.79
C SER A 328 20.61 -7.29 -9.76
N ILE A 329 19.90 -7.90 -8.81
CA ILE A 329 19.76 -9.35 -8.65
C ILE A 329 18.30 -9.73 -8.87
N VAL A 330 18.06 -10.66 -9.80
CA VAL A 330 16.74 -11.22 -10.06
C VAL A 330 16.78 -12.71 -9.79
N THR A 331 15.98 -13.18 -8.83
CA THR A 331 15.89 -14.59 -8.46
C THR A 331 14.49 -15.13 -8.73
N ILE A 332 14.37 -16.06 -9.69
CA ILE A 332 13.12 -16.78 -10.00
C ILE A 332 13.21 -18.18 -9.38
N LEU A 333 12.49 -18.38 -8.27
CA LEU A 333 12.37 -19.65 -7.56
C LEU A 333 11.17 -20.48 -8.02
N GLY A 334 10.15 -19.86 -8.62
CA GLY A 334 8.90 -20.51 -9.02
C GLY A 334 7.98 -19.60 -9.83
N GLY A 335 6.71 -20.02 -9.98
CA GLY A 335 5.68 -19.30 -10.74
C GLY A 335 5.29 -19.98 -12.05
N GLU A 336 4.21 -19.51 -12.66
CA GLU A 336 3.71 -19.94 -13.97
C GLU A 336 3.68 -18.75 -14.92
N PHE A 337 4.58 -18.73 -15.90
CA PHE A 337 4.70 -17.70 -16.94
C PHE A 337 4.08 -18.23 -18.23
N ASN A 338 2.85 -17.83 -18.52
CA ASN A 338 2.11 -18.28 -19.69
C ASN A 338 2.36 -17.39 -20.93
N GLY A 339 2.72 -16.13 -20.73
CA GLY A 339 3.20 -15.21 -21.78
C GLY A 339 4.71 -15.32 -22.02
N ALA A 340 5.28 -14.34 -22.74
CA ALA A 340 6.72 -14.22 -22.91
C ALA A 340 7.39 -13.75 -21.62
N LEU A 341 8.58 -14.25 -21.32
CA LEU A 341 9.45 -13.74 -20.25
C LEU A 341 10.67 -13.08 -20.88
N THR A 342 10.66 -11.76 -20.99
CA THR A 342 11.79 -10.99 -21.50
C THR A 342 12.61 -10.47 -20.34
N ILE A 343 13.91 -10.77 -20.33
CA ILE A 343 14.84 -10.29 -19.33
C ILE A 343 15.93 -9.47 -20.02
N ASN A 344 15.86 -8.16 -19.83
CA ASN A 344 16.94 -7.23 -20.11
C ASN A 344 17.75 -7.14 -18.83
N ALA A 345 19.05 -7.44 -18.88
CA ALA A 345 19.91 -7.29 -17.71
C ALA A 345 21.20 -6.63 -18.17
N SER A 346 21.50 -5.46 -17.62
CA SER A 346 22.68 -4.68 -17.99
C SER A 346 23.96 -5.21 -17.32
N ALA A 347 25.08 -4.51 -17.51
CA ALA A 347 26.38 -4.96 -17.02
C ALA A 347 26.36 -5.15 -15.49
N GLN A 348 26.80 -6.33 -15.04
CA GLN A 348 26.88 -6.75 -13.63
C GLN A 348 25.56 -7.14 -12.95
N SER A 349 24.42 -7.06 -13.62
CA SER A 349 23.19 -7.66 -13.10
C SER A 349 23.29 -9.18 -13.14
N GLU A 350 22.72 -9.84 -12.13
CA GLU A 350 22.69 -11.29 -12.00
C GLU A 350 21.25 -11.80 -12.05
N VAL A 351 20.98 -12.79 -12.91
CA VAL A 351 19.67 -13.43 -13.00
C VAL A 351 19.81 -14.90 -12.64
N HIS A 352 19.08 -15.35 -11.63
CA HIS A 352 19.13 -16.72 -11.13
C HIS A 352 17.78 -17.41 -11.28
N ILE A 353 17.72 -18.47 -12.08
CA ILE A 353 16.48 -19.20 -12.37
C ILE A 353 16.60 -20.61 -11.80
N TRP A 354 15.81 -20.88 -10.77
CA TRP A 354 15.81 -22.14 -10.00
C TRP A 354 14.58 -23.00 -10.26
N GLY A 355 13.48 -22.40 -10.69
CA GLY A 355 12.21 -23.07 -10.88
C GLY A 355 11.19 -22.26 -11.65
N GLY A 356 9.98 -22.80 -11.75
CA GLY A 356 8.85 -22.19 -12.45
C GLY A 356 8.60 -22.74 -13.86
N GLN A 357 7.35 -22.62 -14.30
CA GLN A 357 6.96 -22.91 -15.68
C GLN A 357 7.24 -21.65 -16.52
N LEU A 358 8.34 -21.65 -17.26
CA LEU A 358 8.67 -20.56 -18.18
C LEU A 358 7.90 -20.75 -19.49
N GLY A 359 7.34 -19.67 -20.02
CA GLY A 359 6.54 -19.66 -21.25
C GLY A 359 7.33 -19.98 -22.51
N THR A 360 6.72 -19.78 -23.68
CA THR A 360 7.31 -20.21 -24.96
C THR A 360 8.41 -19.31 -25.48
N ASP A 361 8.49 -18.07 -25.02
CA ASP A 361 9.44 -17.08 -25.51
C ASP A 361 10.22 -16.48 -24.35
N TYR A 362 11.53 -16.75 -24.33
CA TYR A 362 12.46 -16.18 -23.39
C TYR A 362 13.57 -15.44 -24.12
N SER A 363 13.87 -14.21 -23.70
CA SER A 363 14.90 -13.39 -24.33
C SER A 363 15.84 -12.81 -23.29
N LEU A 364 17.14 -12.92 -23.58
CA LEU A 364 18.21 -12.25 -22.86
C LEU A 364 18.86 -11.22 -23.77
N VAL A 365 18.81 -9.95 -23.36
CA VAL A 365 19.42 -8.84 -24.11
C VAL A 365 20.52 -8.14 -23.27
N ASP A 366 21.38 -7.40 -23.95
CA ASP A 366 22.31 -6.41 -23.36
C ASP A 366 23.30 -6.88 -22.27
N GLU A 367 24.12 -7.90 -22.56
CA GLU A 367 25.15 -8.45 -21.64
C GLU A 367 24.61 -9.20 -20.42
N ALA A 368 23.30 -9.45 -20.36
CA ALA A 368 22.64 -10.22 -19.31
C ALA A 368 23.36 -11.53 -18.99
N ASN A 369 23.61 -11.78 -17.69
CA ASN A 369 24.16 -13.03 -17.19
C ASN A 369 23.08 -13.80 -16.43
N ALA A 370 22.44 -14.75 -17.11
CA ALA A 370 21.46 -15.64 -16.49
C ALA A 370 22.11 -16.97 -16.07
N THR A 371 21.83 -17.44 -14.87
CA THR A 371 22.21 -18.76 -14.38
C THR A 371 20.97 -19.61 -14.17
N PHE A 372 20.87 -20.69 -14.94
CA PHE A 372 19.84 -21.70 -14.80
C PHE A 372 20.34 -22.83 -13.90
N TYR A 373 19.61 -23.10 -12.83
CA TYR A 373 19.89 -24.19 -11.90
C TYR A 373 18.97 -25.36 -12.20
N GLY A 374 19.54 -26.50 -12.56
CA GLY A 374 18.76 -27.67 -12.99
C GLY A 374 19.53 -28.98 -12.98
N TYR A 375 18.85 -30.05 -13.37
CA TYR A 375 19.40 -31.40 -13.38
C TYR A 375 19.87 -31.84 -14.76
N GLU A 376 19.18 -31.41 -15.80
CA GLU A 376 19.46 -31.76 -17.19
C GLU A 376 19.04 -30.63 -18.10
N PHE A 377 19.87 -30.37 -19.11
CA PHE A 377 19.65 -29.34 -20.11
C PHE A 377 19.95 -29.89 -21.50
N PHE A 378 19.16 -29.47 -22.47
CA PHE A 378 19.25 -29.85 -23.86
C PHE A 378 19.19 -28.61 -24.73
N LEU A 379 20.08 -28.52 -25.72
CA LEU A 379 20.08 -27.50 -26.75
C LEU A 379 19.76 -28.20 -28.07
N ASP A 380 18.67 -27.81 -28.71
CA ASP A 380 18.12 -28.46 -29.92
C ASP A 380 17.94 -29.98 -29.73
N GLY A 381 17.50 -30.37 -28.53
CA GLY A 381 17.31 -31.76 -28.13
C GLY A 381 18.60 -32.56 -27.89
N GLN A 382 19.78 -31.93 -27.95
CA GLN A 382 21.06 -32.56 -27.59
C GLN A 382 21.48 -32.18 -26.17
N PRO A 383 21.94 -33.13 -25.34
CA PRO A 383 22.32 -32.83 -23.96
C PRO A 383 23.52 -31.89 -23.92
N VAL A 384 23.49 -30.96 -22.96
CA VAL A 384 24.47 -29.90 -22.81
C VAL A 384 25.21 -30.06 -21.48
N PRO A 385 26.55 -30.00 -21.45
CA PRO A 385 27.28 -30.03 -20.20
C PRO A 385 27.06 -28.72 -19.40
N PHE A 386 27.15 -28.82 -18.08
CA PHE A 386 27.15 -27.64 -17.20
C PHE A 386 28.34 -26.73 -17.50
N GLY A 387 28.11 -25.43 -17.33
CA GLY A 387 29.06 -24.38 -17.66
C GLY A 387 28.39 -23.20 -18.36
N THR A 388 29.20 -22.22 -18.72
CA THR A 388 28.74 -21.04 -19.46
C THR A 388 28.70 -21.33 -20.95
N ILE A 389 27.60 -20.94 -21.58
CA ILE A 389 27.39 -21.02 -23.01
C ILE A 389 27.31 -19.61 -23.56
N ASP A 390 28.11 -19.39 -24.60
CA ASP A 390 28.15 -18.12 -25.30
C ASP A 390 27.09 -18.13 -26.42
N LEU A 391 26.05 -17.31 -26.25
CA LEU A 391 24.94 -17.21 -27.22
C LEU A 391 25.43 -16.74 -28.60
N THR A 392 26.52 -15.97 -28.67
CA THR A 392 27.09 -15.50 -29.94
C THR A 392 27.65 -16.63 -30.80
N SER A 393 27.90 -17.79 -30.19
CA SER A 393 28.39 -18.99 -30.89
C SER A 393 27.27 -19.86 -31.48
N LEU A 394 26.01 -19.62 -31.09
CA LEU A 394 24.86 -20.32 -31.64
C LEU A 394 24.52 -19.72 -33.01
N GLY A 395 24.60 -20.53 -34.06
CA GLY A 395 24.49 -20.06 -35.46
C GLY A 395 23.07 -19.68 -35.93
N GLY A 396 22.16 -19.32 -35.03
CA GLY A 396 20.75 -19.02 -35.28
C GLY A 396 19.89 -19.20 -34.02
N GLU A 397 18.56 -19.32 -34.23
CA GLU A 397 17.61 -19.74 -33.19
C GLU A 397 17.98 -21.14 -32.67
N ALA A 398 18.03 -21.29 -31.35
CA ALA A 398 18.23 -22.56 -30.68
C ALA A 398 17.17 -22.74 -29.59
N THR A 399 16.75 -23.98 -29.36
CA THR A 399 15.78 -24.32 -28.31
C THR A 399 16.52 -24.85 -27.09
N LEU A 400 16.49 -24.11 -25.98
CA LEU A 400 16.96 -24.60 -24.69
C LEU A 400 15.79 -25.25 -23.94
N SER A 401 16.01 -26.47 -23.47
CA SER A 401 15.02 -27.20 -22.68
C SER A 401 15.69 -27.94 -21.54
N GLY A 402 14.93 -28.28 -20.51
CA GLY A 402 15.49 -29.01 -19.38
C GLY A 402 14.53 -29.16 -18.22
N THR A 403 15.08 -29.68 -17.13
CA THR A 403 14.40 -29.80 -15.84
C THR A 403 15.12 -28.94 -14.82
N LEU A 404 14.44 -27.93 -14.29
CA LEU A 404 14.96 -27.01 -13.27
C LEU A 404 15.05 -27.70 -11.89
N LEU A 405 15.64 -27.02 -10.91
CA LEU A 405 15.90 -27.61 -9.59
C LEU A 405 14.63 -27.95 -8.81
N ASP A 406 13.55 -27.18 -8.99
CA ASP A 406 12.23 -27.47 -8.41
C ASP A 406 11.51 -28.65 -9.09
N GLY A 407 12.08 -29.20 -10.17
CA GLY A 407 11.52 -30.28 -10.96
C GLY A 407 10.57 -29.82 -12.06
N SER A 408 10.35 -28.51 -12.22
CA SER A 408 9.62 -27.96 -13.36
C SER A 408 10.39 -28.24 -14.65
N VAL A 409 9.62 -28.49 -15.72
CA VAL A 409 10.16 -28.64 -17.07
C VAL A 409 10.00 -27.30 -17.75
N PHE A 410 11.07 -26.80 -18.36
CA PHE A 410 11.00 -25.63 -19.22
C PHE A 410 11.38 -26.00 -20.65
N LEU A 411 10.72 -25.33 -21.59
CA LEU A 411 10.96 -25.43 -23.01
C LEU A 411 10.97 -24.00 -23.55
N ASP A 412 12.15 -23.42 -23.67
CA ASP A 412 12.33 -22.16 -24.36
C ASP A 412 12.42 -22.44 -25.86
N ALA A 413 11.42 -21.98 -26.61
CA ALA A 413 11.35 -22.28 -28.03
C ALA A 413 12.35 -21.46 -28.85
N ASN A 414 12.79 -20.30 -28.38
CA ASN A 414 13.48 -19.32 -29.21
C ASN A 414 14.52 -18.51 -28.43
N LEU A 415 15.69 -19.09 -28.15
CA LEU A 415 16.85 -18.27 -27.78
C LEU A 415 17.20 -17.38 -28.98
N LEU A 416 16.71 -16.15 -28.98
CA LEU A 416 16.91 -15.20 -30.07
C LEU A 416 18.36 -14.69 -30.06
N GLN A 417 19.02 -14.85 -31.21
CA GLN A 417 20.35 -14.29 -31.46
C GLN A 417 20.23 -12.76 -31.59
N GLY A 418 20.61 -12.02 -30.54
CA GLY A 418 20.55 -10.56 -30.57
C GLY A 418 21.47 -9.85 -29.57
N GLY A 419 21.70 -10.45 -28.40
CA GLY A 419 22.52 -9.86 -27.35
C GLY A 419 23.91 -10.49 -27.19
N THR A 420 24.78 -9.78 -26.49
CA THR A 420 26.05 -10.26 -25.88
C THR A 420 25.83 -11.07 -24.59
N GLY A 421 24.57 -11.42 -24.29
CA GLY A 421 24.20 -12.17 -23.10
C GLY A 421 24.84 -13.55 -23.02
N ARG A 422 24.95 -14.06 -21.80
CA ARG A 422 25.55 -15.36 -21.49
C ARG A 422 24.60 -16.11 -20.57
N PHE A 423 24.42 -17.41 -20.83
CA PHE A 423 23.75 -18.27 -19.87
C PHE A 423 24.72 -19.26 -19.25
N THR A 424 24.61 -19.46 -17.95
CA THR A 424 25.35 -20.47 -17.20
C THR A 424 24.39 -21.55 -16.76
N LEU A 425 24.70 -22.80 -17.14
CA LEU A 425 23.98 -23.96 -16.67
C LEU A 425 24.72 -24.52 -15.46
N ALA A 426 24.05 -24.63 -14.32
CA ALA A 426 24.65 -25.10 -13.08
C ALA A 426 23.84 -26.23 -12.43
N ILE A 427 24.55 -27.22 -11.88
CA ILE A 427 24.00 -28.02 -10.79
C ILE A 427 24.47 -27.34 -9.50
N PRO A 428 23.57 -26.94 -8.60
CA PRO A 428 24.02 -26.48 -7.29
C PRO A 428 24.73 -27.63 -6.59
N GLU A 429 25.93 -27.40 -6.05
CA GLU A 429 26.59 -28.42 -5.23
C GLU A 429 25.63 -28.85 -4.11
N PRO A 430 25.57 -30.14 -3.72
CA PRO A 430 24.61 -30.60 -2.71
C PRO A 430 24.67 -29.81 -1.38
N GLN A 431 25.84 -29.23 -1.07
CA GLN A 431 26.03 -28.35 0.08
C GLN A 431 25.49 -26.94 -0.14
N ALA A 432 25.55 -26.42 -1.37
CA ALA A 432 24.97 -25.14 -1.77
C ALA A 432 23.44 -25.16 -1.67
N VAL A 433 22.77 -26.26 -2.06
CA VAL A 433 21.31 -26.40 -1.91
C VAL A 433 20.88 -26.27 -0.45
N THR A 434 21.64 -26.86 0.47
CA THR A 434 21.32 -26.81 1.91
C THR A 434 21.58 -25.43 2.51
N LEU A 435 22.63 -24.73 2.05
CA LEU A 435 22.99 -23.40 2.54
C LEU A 435 22.09 -22.29 1.95
N LEU A 436 21.67 -22.41 0.68
CA LEU A 436 20.79 -21.44 0.02
C LEU A 436 19.33 -21.56 0.47
N LEU A 437 18.80 -22.76 0.68
CA LEU A 437 17.50 -22.91 1.37
C LEU A 437 17.55 -22.27 2.76
N PHE A 438 18.69 -22.37 3.44
CA PHE A 438 18.91 -21.64 4.70
C PHE A 438 19.05 -20.13 4.50
N ALA A 439 19.68 -19.64 3.43
CA ALA A 439 19.86 -18.22 3.16
C ALA A 439 18.56 -17.53 2.73
N ALA A 440 17.75 -18.13 1.87
CA ALA A 440 16.41 -17.64 1.53
C ALA A 440 15.51 -17.59 2.76
N VAL A 441 15.49 -18.68 3.56
CA VAL A 441 14.72 -18.72 4.83
C VAL A 441 15.26 -17.76 5.89
N CYS A 442 16.58 -17.52 5.95
CA CYS A 442 17.18 -16.59 6.89
C CYS A 442 17.15 -15.13 6.43
N ARG A 443 17.06 -14.83 5.12
CA ARG A 443 16.81 -13.47 4.60
C ARG A 443 15.40 -13.01 4.94
N LEU A 444 14.40 -13.89 4.87
CA LEU A 444 13.02 -13.64 5.31
C LEU A 444 12.87 -13.51 6.85
N GLY A 445 13.88 -13.92 7.63
CA GLY A 445 13.79 -14.04 9.09
C GLY A 445 14.73 -13.15 9.90
N ARG A 446 15.50 -12.26 9.26
CA ARG A 446 16.26 -11.24 10.00
C ARG A 446 15.33 -10.05 10.28
N PRO A 447 15.02 -9.72 11.55
CA PRO A 447 14.76 -8.32 11.87
C PRO A 447 16.07 -7.59 11.55
N ARG A 448 16.07 -6.82 10.47
CA ARG A 448 17.21 -5.96 10.12
C ARG A 448 17.05 -4.70 10.99
N PHE A 449 18.01 -4.50 11.87
CA PHE A 449 18.06 -3.43 12.87
C PHE A 449 18.89 -2.27 12.35
#